data_AF-A0AAN8D6R2-F1
#
_entry.id   AF-A0AAN8D6R2-F1
#
_cell.length_a   1.000
_cell.length_b   1.000
_cell.length_c   1.000
_cell.angle_alpha   90.00
_cell.angle_beta   90.00
_cell.angle_gamma   90.00
#
_symmetry.space_group_name_H-M   'P 1'
#
loop_
_entity.id
_entity.type
_entity.pdbx_description
1 polymer ?
#
loop_
_entity_poly.entity_id
_entity_poly.type
_entity_poly.pdbx_seq_one_letter_code
_entity_poly.pdbx_strand_id
1 'polypeptide(L)' 'MPHPRTCGLQTLACSPPPRTKLRTFGDRAFSVAAPTLWNALPAEIRNIPTLDAFKRALKSHLFIKAFGP' A
#
# COMPACT_ATOMS: atom_id res chain seq x y z
N MET A 1 -7.82 29.16 -20.90
CA MET A 1 -8.03 28.87 -19.47
C MET A 1 -8.50 27.43 -19.32
N PRO A 2 -7.67 26.47 -18.89
CA PRO A 2 -8.17 25.13 -18.56
C PRO A 2 -8.65 25.12 -17.11
N HIS A 3 -9.91 24.73 -16.92
CA HIS A 3 -10.52 24.57 -15.60
C HIS A 3 -9.97 23.34 -14.84
N PRO A 4 -9.99 23.38 -13.50
CA PRO A 4 -9.37 22.36 -12.66
C PRO A 4 -10.20 21.07 -12.61
N ARG A 5 -9.48 19.99 -12.35
CA ARG A 5 -9.87 18.59 -12.53
C ARG A 5 -10.86 18.13 -11.45
N THR A 6 -11.97 17.56 -11.92
CA THR A 6 -12.75 16.45 -11.36
C THR A 6 -13.02 16.42 -9.85
N CYS A 7 -14.27 16.76 -9.52
CA CYS A 7 -15.03 16.37 -8.33
C CYS A 7 -15.47 14.89 -8.44
N GLY A 8 -15.48 14.15 -7.33
CA GLY A 8 -16.05 12.80 -7.27
C GLY A 8 -15.66 12.00 -6.03
N LEU A 9 -16.32 12.28 -4.89
CA LEU A 9 -16.55 11.30 -3.83
C LEU A 9 -17.02 9.97 -4.46
N GLN A 10 -16.45 8.83 -4.08
CA GLN A 10 -17.14 7.55 -4.23
C GLN A 10 -16.89 6.65 -3.01
N THR A 11 -17.95 6.54 -2.20
CA THR A 11 -18.22 5.46 -1.25
C THR A 11 -18.98 4.35 -2.01
N LEU A 12 -18.70 3.08 -1.67
CA LEU A 12 -19.43 1.85 -2.05
C LEU A 12 -19.39 1.37 -3.51
N ALA A 13 -18.49 0.42 -3.81
CA ALA A 13 -18.79 -0.82 -4.56
C ALA A 13 -17.55 -1.73 -4.65
N CYS A 14 -17.74 -3.03 -4.42
CA CYS A 14 -16.74 -4.08 -4.55
C CYS A 14 -16.36 -4.27 -6.03
N SER A 15 -15.37 -3.51 -6.51
CA SER A 15 -14.67 -3.81 -7.76
C SER A 15 -13.22 -3.35 -7.61
N PRO A 16 -12.21 -4.22 -7.85
CA PRO A 16 -10.84 -3.75 -7.91
C PRO A 16 -10.75 -2.70 -9.02
N PRO A 17 -10.15 -1.53 -8.75
CA PRO A 17 -10.03 -0.47 -9.75
C PRO A 17 -9.36 -1.04 -11.01
N PRO A 18 -9.79 -0.64 -12.23
CA PRO A 18 -9.16 -1.10 -13.45
C PRO A 18 -7.66 -0.86 -13.33
N ARG A 19 -6.85 -1.93 -13.48
CA ARG A 19 -5.39 -1.84 -13.47
C ARG A 19 -4.94 -1.07 -14.70
N THR A 20 -5.01 0.25 -14.61
CA THR A 20 -4.37 1.14 -15.56
C THR A 20 -2.86 0.95 -15.39
N LYS A 21 -2.13 0.88 -16.50
CA LYS A 21 -0.65 0.73 -16.49
C LYS A 21 0.04 1.97 -15.90
N LEU A 22 -0.70 3.06 -15.69
CA LEU A 22 -0.23 4.32 -15.15
C LEU A 22 -0.63 4.43 -13.67
N ARG A 23 0.37 4.41 -12.77
CA ARG A 23 0.19 4.73 -11.35
C ARG A 23 -0.37 6.14 -11.23
N THR A 24 -1.63 6.27 -10.81
CA THR A 24 -2.27 7.56 -10.59
C THR A 24 -1.72 8.21 -9.32
N PHE A 25 -1.89 9.52 -9.16
CA PHE A 25 -1.57 10.19 -7.90
C PHE A 25 -2.38 9.63 -6.72
N GLY A 26 -3.60 9.16 -6.98
CA GLY A 26 -4.46 8.50 -5.99
C GLY A 26 -3.87 7.20 -5.45
N ASP A 27 -3.21 6.40 -6.28
CA ASP A 27 -2.55 5.15 -5.85
C ASP A 27 -1.39 5.37 -4.88
N ARG A 28 -0.82 6.59 -4.86
CA ARG A 28 0.25 6.99 -3.93
C ARG A 28 -0.30 7.59 -2.64
N ALA A 29 -1.60 7.86 -2.55
CA ALA A 29 -2.21 8.36 -1.33
C ALA A 29 -2.06 7.32 -0.20
N PHE A 30 -1.79 7.78 1.02
CA PHE A 30 -1.57 6.91 2.18
C PHE A 30 -2.76 5.97 2.42
N SER A 31 -4.00 6.47 2.24
CA SER A 31 -5.24 5.70 2.37
C SER A 31 -5.34 4.50 1.43
N VAL A 32 -4.60 4.50 0.32
CA VAL A 32 -4.53 3.39 -0.65
C VAL A 32 -3.25 2.58 -0.44
N ALA A 33 -2.10 3.25 -0.35
CA ALA A 33 -0.79 2.61 -0.30
C ALA A 33 -0.56 1.85 1.02
N ALA A 34 -0.98 2.40 2.15
CA ALA A 34 -0.76 1.77 3.46
C ALA A 34 -1.47 0.42 3.61
N PRO A 35 -2.81 0.29 3.40
CA PRO A 35 -3.48 -1.01 3.50
C PRO A 35 -2.97 -1.99 2.44
N THR A 36 -2.62 -1.51 1.26
CA THR A 36 -2.03 -2.36 0.20
C THR A 36 -0.70 -2.95 0.65
N LEU A 37 0.19 -2.14 1.21
CA LEU A 37 1.49 -2.60 1.69
C LEU A 37 1.35 -3.52 2.91
N TRP A 38 0.45 -3.20 3.83
CA TRP A 38 0.15 -4.02 5.00
C TRP A 38 -0.33 -5.42 4.59
N ASN A 39 -1.29 -5.51 3.67
CA ASN A 39 -1.83 -6.79 3.20
C ASN A 39 -0.81 -7.63 2.41
N ALA A 40 0.20 -6.98 1.81
CA ALA A 40 1.28 -7.67 1.13
C ALA A 40 2.34 -8.26 2.09
N LEU A 41 2.25 -8.00 3.39
CA LEU A 41 3.18 -8.56 4.37
C LEU A 41 2.82 -9.99 4.75
N PRO A 42 3.82 -10.87 4.93
CA PRO A 42 3.63 -12.20 5.48
C PRO A 42 2.88 -12.16 6.83
N ALA A 43 1.99 -13.13 7.05
CA ALA A 43 1.23 -13.24 8.30
C ALA A 43 2.16 -13.35 9.52
N GLU A 44 3.30 -14.03 9.37
CA GLU A 44 4.33 -14.14 10.40
C GLU A 44 4.82 -12.80 10.91
N ILE A 45 5.00 -11.81 10.02
CA ILE A 45 5.43 -10.46 10.39
C ILE A 45 4.26 -9.67 10.98
N ARG A 46 3.06 -9.80 10.40
CA ARG A 46 1.86 -9.08 10.88
C ARG A 46 1.43 -9.51 12.28
N ASN A 47 1.65 -10.76 12.64
CA ASN A 47 1.21 -11.34 13.91
C ASN A 47 2.27 -11.26 15.02
N ILE A 48 3.37 -10.53 14.82
CA ILE A 48 4.40 -10.38 15.86
C ILE A 48 3.81 -9.59 17.04
N PRO A 49 3.89 -10.11 18.28
CA PRO A 49 3.20 -9.52 19.43
C PRO A 49 3.88 -8.25 19.96
N THR A 50 5.17 -8.05 19.70
CA THR A 50 5.92 -6.90 20.20
C THR A 50 6.36 -5.97 19.07
N LEU A 51 6.26 -4.67 19.31
CA LEU A 51 6.58 -3.64 18.32
C LEU A 51 8.07 -3.67 17.92
N ASP A 52 8.97 -3.95 18.85
CA ASP A 52 10.41 -4.01 18.55
C ASP A 52 10.77 -5.19 17.66
N ALA A 53 10.22 -6.37 17.93
CA ALA A 53 10.41 -7.53 17.06
C ALA A 53 9.77 -7.30 15.69
N PHE A 54 8.58 -6.67 15.65
CA PHE A 54 7.91 -6.30 14.41
C PHE A 54 8.78 -5.39 13.53
N LYS A 55 9.32 -4.30 14.11
CA LYS A 55 10.19 -3.36 13.38
C LYS A 55 11.43 -4.06 12.82
N ARG A 56 12.07 -4.93 13.61
CA ARG A 56 13.26 -5.69 13.19
C ARG A 56 12.95 -6.63 12.02
N ALA A 57 11.89 -7.43 12.15
CA ALA A 57 11.46 -8.38 11.11
C ALA A 57 11.00 -7.66 9.84
N LEU A 58 10.23 -6.58 9.96
CA LEU A 58 9.78 -5.77 8.84
C LEU A 58 10.96 -5.17 8.08
N LYS A 59 11.93 -4.57 8.78
CA LYS A 59 13.14 -4.01 8.15
C LYS A 59 13.88 -5.10 7.37
N SER A 60 14.13 -6.25 7.98
CA SER A 60 14.83 -7.37 7.32
C SER A 60 14.09 -7.84 6.06
N HIS A 61 12.77 -8.07 6.17
CA HIS A 61 11.95 -8.50 5.03
C HIS A 61 11.96 -7.49 3.87
N LEU A 62 11.81 -6.20 4.17
CA LEU A 62 11.83 -5.16 3.14
C LEU A 62 13.21 -5.00 2.48
N PHE A 63 14.29 -5.10 3.25
CA PHE A 63 15.66 -5.06 2.70
C PHE A 63 15.93 -6.26 1.79
N ILE A 64 15.54 -7.48 2.19
CA ILE A 64 15.68 -8.67 1.34
C ILE A 64 14.81 -8.55 0.08
N LYS A 65 13.61 -7.98 0.18
CA LYS A 65 12.73 -7.80 -0.98
C LYS A 65 13.27 -6.76 -1.98
N ALA A 66 13.98 -5.74 -1.51
CA ALA A 66 14.52 -4.68 -2.35
C ALA A 66 15.94 -4.96 -2.86
N PHE A 67 16.75 -5.67 -2.07
CA PHE A 67 18.19 -5.86 -2.27
C PHE A 67 18.65 -7.29 -1.93
N GLY A 68 17.74 -8.27 -1.97
CA GLY A 68 18.10 -9.68 -1.79
C GLY A 68 19.21 -10.10 -2.77
N PRO A 69 19.88 -11.24 -2.52
CA PRO A 69 20.95 -11.72 -3.40
C PRO A 69 20.51 -11.79 -4.87
#